data_AF-A0A024GM74-F1
#
_entry.id   AF-A0A024GM74-F1
#
_cell.length_a   1.000
_cell.length_b   1.000
_cell.length_c   1.000
_cell.angle_alpha   90.00
_cell.angle_beta   90.00
_cell.angle_gamma   90.00
#
_symmetry.space_group_name_H-M   'P 1'
#
loop_
_entity.id
_entity.type
_entity.pdbx_description
1 polymer ?
#
loop_
_entity_poly.entity_id
_entity_poly.type
_entity_poly.pdbx_seq_one_letter_code
_entity_poly.pdbx_strand_id
1 'polypeptide(L)'
;MQARWTAMKPDTDGTIRISPSKPTAAVIFAHGLGDTAHAWASSMELLSKSLPQIRFVLPTAKTQPVTLNMGMKMPSWSSTISHH
;
A
#
# COMPACT_ATOMS: atom_id res chain seq x y z
N MET A 1 20.76 -4.97 17.57
CA MET A 1 20.28 -4.54 16.24
C MET A 1 18.75 -4.39 16.31
N GLN A 2 18.23 -3.20 16.57
CA GLN A 2 16.79 -2.94 16.43
C GLN A 2 16.52 -2.68 14.95
N ALA A 3 15.97 -3.68 14.27
CA ALA A 3 15.56 -3.53 12.89
C ALA A 3 14.43 -2.48 12.81
N ARG A 4 14.47 -1.65 11.76
CA ARG A 4 13.66 -0.43 11.55
C ARG A 4 12.15 -0.67 11.38
N TRP A 5 11.64 -1.81 11.86
CA TRP A 5 10.23 -2.25 11.79
C TRP A 5 9.25 -1.22 12.36
N THR A 6 9.66 -0.40 13.31
CA THR A 6 8.80 0.61 13.91
C THR A 6 8.46 1.77 12.94
N ALA A 7 9.24 1.98 11.88
CA ALA A 7 9.14 3.15 11.01
C ALA A 7 8.19 2.98 9.80
N MET A 8 7.69 1.78 9.54
CA MET A 8 6.79 1.49 8.40
C MET A 8 5.37 1.13 8.83
N LYS A 9 4.96 1.60 10.01
CA LYS A 9 3.56 1.50 10.42
C LYS A 9 2.72 2.43 9.53
N PRO A 10 1.55 1.99 9.06
CA PRO A 10 0.62 2.84 8.36
C PRO A 10 0.23 4.01 9.23
N ASP A 11 -0.03 5.13 8.60
CA ASP A 11 -0.68 6.26 9.24
C ASP A 11 -2.16 5.95 9.57
N THR A 12 -2.86 6.97 10.07
CA THR A 12 -4.30 6.89 10.39
C THR A 12 -5.17 6.49 9.20
N ASP A 13 -4.68 6.68 7.97
CA ASP A 13 -5.38 6.35 6.73
C ASP A 13 -4.95 4.99 6.17
N GLY A 14 -4.21 4.18 6.93
CA GLY A 14 -3.72 2.89 6.48
C GLY A 14 -2.64 2.99 5.38
N THR A 15 -1.98 4.15 5.25
CA THR A 15 -0.99 4.40 4.20
C THR A 15 0.44 4.32 4.74
N ILE A 16 1.30 3.59 4.05
CA ILE A 16 2.75 3.56 4.30
C ILE A 16 3.44 4.52 3.33
N ARG A 17 4.37 5.34 3.83
CA ARG A 17 5.17 6.27 3.03
C ARG A 17 6.65 6.05 3.24
N ILE A 18 7.38 5.89 2.14
CA ILE A 18 8.84 5.84 2.12
C ILE A 18 9.28 7.06 1.32
N SER A 19 9.82 8.08 1.98
CA SER A 19 10.16 9.35 1.34
C SER A 19 11.62 9.71 1.61
N PRO A 20 12.39 10.10 0.58
CA PRO A 20 13.64 10.81 0.79
C PRO A 20 13.37 12.23 1.31
N SER A 21 14.42 12.94 1.73
CA SER A 21 14.32 14.32 2.22
C SER A 21 13.90 15.32 1.15
N LYS A 22 14.29 15.09 -0.12
CA LYS A 22 13.99 15.95 -1.27
C LYS A 22 13.52 15.10 -2.47
N PRO A 23 12.27 14.59 -2.48
CA PRO A 23 11.76 13.82 -3.60
C PRO A 23 11.54 14.70 -4.82
N THR A 24 11.84 14.19 -6.01
CA THR A 24 11.53 14.84 -7.30
C THR A 24 10.40 14.16 -8.06
N ALA A 25 10.05 12.93 -7.66
CA ALA A 25 8.95 12.16 -8.22
C ALA A 25 8.26 11.31 -7.14
N ALA A 26 7.10 10.76 -7.48
CA ALA A 26 6.34 9.87 -6.60
C ALA A 26 5.81 8.65 -7.35
N VAL A 27 5.76 7.52 -6.64
CA VAL A 27 5.06 6.30 -7.03
C VAL A 27 3.94 6.07 -6.03
N ILE A 28 2.71 5.94 -6.53
CA ILE A 28 1.56 5.50 -5.75
C ILE A 28 1.29 4.05 -6.13
N PHE A 29 1.36 3.15 -5.16
CA PHE A 29 1.20 1.71 -5.39
C PHE A 29 -0.07 1.18 -4.73
N ALA A 30 -1.03 0.76 -5.55
CA ALA A 30 -2.26 0.11 -5.10
C ALA A 30 -2.05 -1.42 -5.07
N HIS A 31 -2.23 -2.03 -3.89
CA HIS A 31 -2.13 -3.48 -3.72
C HIS A 31 -3.31 -4.23 -4.38
N GLY A 32 -3.18 -5.55 -4.54
CA GLY A 32 -4.25 -6.42 -5.06
C GLY A 32 -5.41 -6.62 -4.09
N LEU A 33 -6.50 -7.21 -4.58
CA LEU A 33 -7.70 -7.51 -3.79
C LEU A 33 -7.36 -8.34 -2.53
N GLY A 34 -7.86 -7.91 -1.36
CA GLY A 34 -7.69 -8.61 -0.09
C GLY A 34 -6.36 -8.38 0.62
N ASP A 35 -5.40 -7.71 -0.03
CA ASP A 35 -4.08 -7.43 0.52
C ASP A 35 -4.04 -6.09 1.29
N THR A 36 -2.87 -5.67 1.78
CA THR A 36 -2.65 -4.37 2.44
C THR A 36 -1.33 -3.72 2.01
N ALA A 37 -1.15 -2.43 2.33
CA ALA A 37 0.12 -1.75 2.10
C ALA A 37 1.32 -2.45 2.77
N HIS A 38 1.10 -3.10 3.91
CA HIS A 38 2.17 -3.77 4.67
C HIS A 38 2.83 -4.91 3.90
N ALA A 39 2.06 -5.70 3.15
CA ALA A 39 2.60 -6.85 2.42
C ALA A 39 3.62 -6.42 1.35
N TRP A 40 3.53 -5.17 0.90
CA TRP A 40 4.39 -4.59 -0.14
C TRP A 40 5.50 -3.69 0.40
N ALA A 41 5.47 -3.38 1.70
CA ALA A 41 6.32 -2.37 2.29
C ALA A 41 7.81 -2.73 2.17
N SER A 42 8.19 -4.00 2.42
CA SER A 42 9.57 -4.48 2.29
C SER A 42 10.09 -4.40 0.85
N SER A 43 9.25 -4.74 -0.13
CA SER A 43 9.59 -4.66 -1.55
C SER A 43 9.81 -3.22 -1.99
N MET A 44 8.94 -2.29 -1.55
CA MET A 44 9.10 -0.87 -1.85
C MET A 44 10.29 -0.24 -1.11
N GLU A 45 10.62 -0.71 0.10
CA GLU A 45 11.85 -0.28 0.79
C GLU A 45 13.09 -0.70 0.01
N LEU A 46 13.14 -1.94 -0.48
CA LEU A 46 14.25 -2.41 -1.31
C LEU A 46 14.37 -1.59 -2.60
N LEU A 47 13.26 -1.34 -3.29
CA LEU A 47 13.24 -0.53 -4.51
C LEU A 47 13.66 0.92 -4.27
N SER A 48 13.26 1.50 -3.12
CA SER A 48 13.61 2.87 -2.76
C SER A 48 15.11 3.12 -2.65
N LYS A 49 15.89 2.08 -2.31
CA LYS A 49 17.36 2.16 -2.26
C LYS A 49 17.98 2.38 -3.64
N SER A 50 17.34 1.88 -4.70
CA SER A 50 17.78 2.07 -6.09
C SER A 50 17.19 3.32 -6.74
N LEU A 51 16.15 3.92 -6.14
CA LEU A 51 15.43 5.10 -6.66
C LEU A 51 15.38 6.21 -5.60
N PRO A 52 16.54 6.80 -5.24
CA PRO A 52 16.67 7.67 -4.06
C PRO A 52 15.91 9.00 -4.16
N GLN A 53 15.49 9.41 -5.36
CA GLN A 53 14.69 10.62 -5.60
C GLN A 53 13.17 10.38 -5.56
N ILE A 54 12.72 9.14 -5.42
CA ILE A 54 11.30 8.78 -5.50
C ILE A 54 10.70 8.63 -4.10
N ARG A 55 9.56 9.28 -3.87
CA ARG A 55 8.68 8.95 -2.75
C ARG A 55 7.73 7.81 -3.13
N PHE A 56 7.68 6.77 -2.32
CA PHE A 56 6.70 5.69 -2.44
C PHE A 56 5.54 5.92 -1.47
N VAL A 57 4.31 5.82 -1.97
CA VAL A 57 3.07 5.93 -1.20
C VAL A 57 2.25 4.67 -1.45
N LEU A 58 2.01 3.90 -0.39
CA LEU A 58 1.30 2.63 -0.43
C LEU A 58 0.03 2.77 0.43
N PRO A 59 -1.11 3.19 -0.12
CA PRO A 59 -2.37 3.19 0.60
C PRO A 59 -2.89 1.76 0.81
N THR A 60 -3.60 1.53 1.91
CA THR A 60 -4.43 0.34 2.10
C THR A 60 -5.87 0.65 1.72
N ALA A 61 -6.47 -0.18 0.89
CA ALA A 61 -7.86 -0.03 0.50
C ALA A 61 -8.80 -0.16 1.70
N LYS A 62 -9.96 0.51 1.67
CA LYS A 62 -10.97 0.32 2.71
C LYS A 62 -11.47 -1.12 2.71
N THR A 63 -11.67 -1.68 3.90
CA THR A 63 -12.36 -2.96 4.07
C THR A 63 -13.83 -2.77 3.74
N GLN A 64 -14.29 -3.40 2.66
CA GLN A 64 -15.67 -3.33 2.20
C GLN A 64 -16.16 -4.68 1.65
N PRO A 65 -17.47 -4.95 1.62
CA PRO A 65 -18.02 -6.15 0.98
C PRO A 65 -17.69 -6.18 -0.52
N VAL A 66 -17.28 -7.34 -1.03
CA VAL A 66 -16.95 -7.53 -2.44
C VAL A 66 -17.95 -8.50 -3.06
N THR A 67 -18.72 -8.03 -4.04
CA THR A 67 -19.83 -8.80 -4.64
C THR A 67 -19.37 -10.12 -5.25
N LEU A 68 -18.25 -10.11 -6.00
CA LEU A 68 -17.67 -11.31 -6.61
C LEU A 68 -17.28 -12.38 -5.57
N ASN A 69 -16.94 -11.93 -4.36
CA ASN A 69 -16.55 -12.80 -3.25
C ASN A 69 -17.74 -13.03 -2.30
N MET A 70 -18.96 -13.14 -2.83
CA MET A 70 -20.18 -13.41 -2.07
C MET A 70 -20.40 -12.43 -0.90
N GLY A 71 -19.97 -11.17 -1.06
CA GLY A 71 -20.10 -10.14 -0.03
C GLY A 71 -19.08 -10.22 1.11
N MET A 72 -18.06 -11.09 1.02
CA MET A 72 -16.97 -11.12 2.00
C MET A 72 -16.29 -9.76 2.12
N LYS A 73 -16.09 -9.31 3.37
CA LYS A 73 -15.41 -8.04 3.67
C LYS A 73 -13.91 -8.23 3.61
N MET A 74 -13.25 -7.47 2.74
CA MET A 74 -11.80 -7.44 2.63
C MET A 74 -11.35 -6.09 2.06
N PRO A 75 -10.05 -5.72 2.17
CA PRO A 75 -9.53 -4.54 1.49
C PRO A 75 -9.82 -4.61 0.00
N SER A 76 -10.58 -3.63 -0.51
CA SER A 76 -10.90 -3.53 -1.94
C SER A 76 -10.99 -2.08 -2.38
N TRP A 77 -10.55 -1.79 -3.60
CA TRP A 77 -10.65 -0.46 -4.23
C TRP A 77 -12.04 -0.19 -4.82
N SER A 78 -12.79 -1.24 -5.16
CA SER A 78 -14.17 -1.17 -5.65
C SER A 78 -15.02 -2.29 -5.05
N SER A 79 -16.30 -2.01 -4.78
CA SER A 79 -17.28 -3.00 -4.30
C SER A 79 -17.83 -3.90 -5.41
N THR A 80 -17.70 -3.46 -6.68
CA THR A 80 -18.31 -4.11 -7.85
C THR A 80 -17.24 -4.39 -8.90
N ILE A 81 -17.10 -5.66 -9.27
CA ILE A 81 -16.55 -6.08 -10.57
C ILE A 81 -17.62 -6.99 -11.16
N SER A 82 -18.73 -6.42 -11.62
CA SER A 82 -19.68 -7.15 -12.45
C SER A 82 -19.20 -7.06 -13.89
N HIS A 83 -18.83 -8.20 -14.48
CA HIS A 83 -18.81 -8.31 -15.93
C HIS A 83 -20.27 -8.32 -16.39
N HIS A 84 -20.60 -7.39 -17.29
CA HIS A 84 -21.64 -7.65 -18.30
C HIS A 84 -21.14 -8.76 -19.24
#